data_AF-A0A292YWC0-F1
#
_entry.id   AF-A0A292YWC0-F1
#
_cell.length_a   1.000
_cell.length_b   1.000
_cell.length_c   1.000
_cell.angle_alpha   90.00
_cell.angle_beta   90.00
_cell.angle_gamma   90.00
#
_symmetry.space_group_name_H-M   'P 1'
#
loop_
_entity.id
_entity.type
_entity.pdbx_description
1 polymer ?
#
loop_
_entity_poly.entity_id
_entity_poly.type
_entity_poly.pdbx_seq_one_letter_code
_entity_poly.pdbx_strand_id
1 'polypeptide(L)'
;MTPGTAGRHAVVVLGAGRPTSETYKTHRPATGERGAMENDATPVRFPTKVTVLLRDDLEVWQALNVTAFLAGAVTAAVPELVGEPYADADGTAYLPMLGRPILVMQGSKEVLTAARERAAGRSMPLAVFTADLFATGNDADNRAAVRAVAAADLDLVGLAVHGPRNAVDKILKGARMHP
;
A
#
# COMPACT_ATOMS: atom_id res chain seq x y z
N MET A 1 10.25 -29.53 -41.97
CA MET A 1 11.41 -28.64 -41.79
C MET A 1 11.50 -27.75 -43.02
N THR A 2 10.91 -26.55 -42.93
CA THR A 2 11.10 -25.35 -43.78
C THR A 2 10.48 -24.18 -43.00
N PRO A 3 11.02 -22.95 -43.07
CA PRO A 3 11.02 -21.97 -41.99
C PRO A 3 10.08 -20.77 -42.19
N GLY A 4 9.78 -20.08 -41.08
CA GLY A 4 9.65 -18.61 -41.02
C GLY A 4 8.34 -17.97 -41.44
N THR A 5 7.62 -17.38 -40.48
CA THR A 5 6.99 -16.06 -40.66
C THR A 5 6.98 -15.34 -39.31
N ALA A 6 7.83 -14.33 -39.18
CA ALA A 6 7.80 -13.35 -38.11
C ALA A 6 6.84 -12.21 -38.48
N GLY A 7 6.04 -11.75 -37.52
CA GLY A 7 5.18 -10.58 -37.60
C GLY A 7 4.18 -10.62 -36.45
N ARG A 8 3.99 -9.60 -35.62
CA ARG A 8 4.18 -8.17 -35.78
C ARG A 8 4.60 -7.59 -34.43
N HIS A 9 5.64 -6.76 -34.42
CA HIS A 9 5.97 -5.91 -33.28
C HIS A 9 4.89 -4.84 -33.12
N ALA A 10 4.24 -4.79 -31.97
CA ALA A 10 3.48 -3.63 -31.56
C ALA A 10 4.47 -2.50 -31.23
N VAL A 11 4.52 -1.48 -32.08
CA VAL A 11 5.24 -0.24 -31.82
C VAL A 11 4.39 0.58 -30.86
N VAL A 12 4.76 0.62 -29.59
CA VAL A 12 4.21 1.60 -28.64
C VAL A 12 5.06 2.85 -28.75
N VAL A 13 4.46 3.90 -29.31
CA VAL A 13 5.04 5.25 -29.37
C VAL A 13 5.13 5.78 -27.94
N LEU A 14 6.34 5.84 -27.39
CA LEU A 14 6.61 6.49 -26.12
C LEU A 14 6.45 8.00 -26.29
N GLY A 15 5.33 8.52 -25.79
CA GLY A 15 5.14 9.96 -25.61
C GLY A 15 6.16 10.48 -24.60
N ALA A 16 6.93 11.49 -25.01
CA ALA A 16 7.92 12.15 -24.19
C ALA A 16 7.26 12.92 -23.02
N GLY A 17 6.98 12.23 -21.93
CA GLY A 17 6.76 12.82 -20.60
C GLY A 17 8.07 12.76 -19.81
N ARG A 18 8.53 13.90 -19.28
CA ARG A 18 9.69 13.93 -18.38
C ARG A 18 9.42 13.05 -17.15
N PRO A 19 10.32 12.14 -16.76
CA PRO A 19 10.16 11.38 -15.53
C PRO A 19 10.43 12.27 -14.32
N THR A 20 9.42 12.50 -13.48
CA THR A 20 9.61 13.03 -12.12
C THR A 20 9.89 11.85 -11.19
N SER A 21 11.13 11.37 -11.19
CA SER A 21 11.59 10.43 -10.17
C SER A 21 11.86 11.24 -8.89
N GLU A 22 10.89 11.26 -7.99
CA GLU A 22 11.05 11.87 -6.67
C GLU A 22 11.46 10.78 -5.66
N THR A 23 12.74 10.75 -5.30
CA THR A 23 13.35 9.72 -4.45
C THR A 23 12.84 9.78 -3.00
N TYR A 24 12.44 8.63 -2.45
CA TYR A 24 12.04 8.51 -1.04
C TYR A 24 13.22 8.05 -0.16
N LYS A 25 13.50 8.78 0.93
CA LYS A 25 14.37 8.31 2.03
C LYS A 25 13.54 8.17 3.31
N THR A 26 13.45 6.96 3.84
CA THR A 26 13.08 6.71 5.25
C THR A 26 14.26 7.12 6.13
N HIS A 27 14.19 8.27 6.80
CA HIS A 27 15.20 8.61 7.81
C HIS A 27 15.01 7.75 9.07
N ARG A 28 16.03 6.94 9.39
CA ARG A 28 16.43 6.64 10.78
C ARG A 28 17.45 7.71 11.20
N PRO A 29 17.43 8.25 12.43
CA PRO A 29 18.42 9.25 12.82
C PRO A 29 19.78 8.57 12.94
N ALA A 30 20.74 9.01 12.12
CA ALA A 30 22.14 8.62 12.21
C ALA A 30 22.86 9.63 13.11
N THR A 31 23.48 9.12 14.17
CA THR A 31 24.40 9.87 15.02
C THR A 31 25.77 9.91 14.33
N GLY A 32 26.31 11.11 14.10
CA GLY A 32 27.77 11.30 13.94
C GLY A 32 28.30 11.73 12.57
N GLU A 33 28.69 13.00 12.52
CA GLU A 33 29.80 13.63 11.78
C GLU A 33 29.66 14.04 10.30
N ARG A 34 30.22 15.23 10.04
CA ARG A 34 29.91 16.20 8.99
C ARG A 34 30.72 15.97 7.71
N GLY A 35 30.03 15.88 6.58
CA GLY A 35 30.52 16.24 5.26
C GLY A 35 29.44 17.04 4.55
N ALA A 36 29.71 18.31 4.24
CA ALA A 36 28.76 19.20 3.59
C ALA A 36 28.59 18.82 2.11
N MET A 37 27.67 17.90 1.83
CA MET A 37 26.92 17.91 0.57
C MET A 37 25.61 18.66 0.84
N GLU A 38 25.38 19.70 0.05
CA GLU A 38 24.15 20.48 0.01
C GLU A 38 23.00 19.55 -0.38
N ASN A 39 22.36 18.92 0.62
CA ASN A 39 21.15 18.13 0.42
C ASN A 39 20.01 19.11 0.15
N ASP A 40 19.87 19.55 -1.11
CA ASP A 40 18.65 20.18 -1.63
C ASP A 40 17.53 19.14 -1.79
N ALA A 41 17.30 18.35 -0.75
CA ALA A 41 16.22 17.38 -0.68
C ALA A 41 15.11 17.99 0.18
N THR A 42 14.39 18.96 -0.38
CA THR A 42 13.07 19.31 0.17
C THR A 42 12.30 17.99 0.30
N PRO A 43 11.79 17.62 1.49
CA PRO A 43 11.11 16.35 1.66
C PRO A 43 9.93 16.29 0.70
N VAL A 44 9.98 15.36 -0.25
CA VAL A 44 8.88 15.10 -1.18
C VAL A 44 7.62 14.84 -0.37
N ARG A 45 6.68 15.78 -0.40
CA ARG A 45 5.45 15.71 0.37
C ARG A 45 4.28 15.47 -0.56
N PHE A 46 3.96 14.20 -0.76
CA PHE A 46 2.77 13.81 -1.51
C PHE A 46 1.49 14.39 -0.88
N PRO A 47 0.55 14.95 -1.67
CA PRO A 47 -0.71 15.48 -1.15
C PRO A 47 -1.63 14.38 -0.59
N THR A 48 -1.46 13.15 -1.08
CA THR A 48 -2.12 11.93 -0.60
C THR A 48 -1.14 10.99 0.06
N LYS A 49 -1.63 10.07 0.89
CA LYS A 49 -0.82 8.99 1.47
C LYS A 49 -1.57 7.67 1.45
N VAL A 50 -0.82 6.57 1.44
CA VAL A 50 -1.31 5.21 1.65
C VAL A 50 -0.95 4.81 3.07
N THR A 51 -1.88 4.20 3.80
CA THR A 51 -1.61 3.69 5.14
C THR A 51 -2.33 2.38 5.37
N VAL A 52 -1.61 1.43 5.94
CA VAL A 52 -2.12 0.15 6.45
C VAL A 52 -2.20 0.27 7.97
N LEU A 53 -3.31 -0.16 8.56
CA LEU A 53 -3.50 -0.27 10.00
C LEU A 53 -3.73 -1.75 10.34
N LEU A 54 -2.90 -2.29 11.22
CA LEU A 54 -2.96 -3.67 11.70
C LEU A 54 -3.46 -3.72 13.14
N ARG A 55 -4.10 -4.84 13.52
CA ARG A 55 -4.37 -5.14 14.93
C ARG A 55 -3.05 -5.47 15.63
N ASP A 56 -2.89 -5.00 16.87
CA ASP A 56 -1.61 -5.05 17.58
C ASP A 56 -1.32 -6.36 18.32
N ASP A 57 -2.20 -7.36 18.18
CA ASP A 57 -2.09 -8.71 18.73
C ASP A 57 -1.74 -9.78 17.67
N LEU A 58 -1.45 -9.37 16.44
CA LEU A 58 -1.11 -10.28 15.35
C LEU A 58 0.29 -10.87 15.51
N GLU A 59 0.41 -12.16 15.19
CA GLU A 59 1.72 -12.77 14.95
C GLU A 59 2.42 -12.08 13.78
N VAL A 60 3.75 -12.05 13.80
CA VAL A 60 4.55 -11.34 12.76
C VAL A 60 4.19 -11.82 11.35
N TRP A 61 4.03 -13.13 11.17
CA TRP A 61 3.67 -13.68 9.85
C TRP A 61 2.26 -13.28 9.41
N GLN A 62 1.31 -13.14 10.35
CA GLN A 62 -0.05 -12.67 10.07
C GLN A 62 -0.02 -11.21 9.64
N ALA A 63 0.70 -10.37 10.38
CA ALA A 63 0.89 -8.96 10.05
C ALA A 63 1.45 -8.78 8.63
N LEU A 64 2.51 -9.53 8.28
CA LEU A 64 3.10 -9.51 6.94
C LEU A 64 2.11 -9.94 5.84
N ASN A 65 1.36 -11.02 6.09
CA ASN A 65 0.36 -11.50 5.14
C ASN A 65 -0.77 -10.48 4.92
N VAL A 66 -1.33 -9.95 6.00
CA VAL A 66 -2.39 -8.92 5.96
C VAL A 66 -1.89 -7.68 5.23
N THR A 67 -0.68 -7.19 5.52
CA THR A 67 -0.08 -6.06 4.81
C THR A 67 0.06 -6.33 3.32
N ALA A 68 0.48 -7.52 2.91
CA ALA A 68 0.63 -7.87 1.50
C ALA A 68 -0.70 -7.84 0.74
N PHE A 69 -1.75 -8.45 1.30
CA PHE A 69 -3.10 -8.42 0.70
C PHE A 69 -3.64 -6.98 0.59
N LEU A 70 -3.49 -6.19 1.66
CA LEU A 70 -3.99 -4.83 1.70
C LEU A 70 -3.22 -3.88 0.77
N ALA A 71 -1.90 -4.06 0.63
CA ALA A 71 -1.11 -3.32 -0.34
C ALA A 71 -1.54 -3.63 -1.79
N GLY A 72 -1.77 -4.91 -2.09
CA GLY A 72 -2.29 -5.35 -3.39
C GLY A 72 -3.66 -4.73 -3.71
N ALA A 73 -4.56 -4.69 -2.73
CA ALA A 73 -5.86 -4.04 -2.88
C ALA A 73 -5.74 -2.55 -3.21
N VAL A 74 -4.80 -1.83 -2.58
CA VAL A 74 -4.55 -0.40 -2.90
C VAL A 74 -4.03 -0.24 -4.32
N THR A 75 -3.06 -1.06 -4.76
CA THR A 75 -2.53 -0.96 -6.12
C THR A 75 -3.55 -1.31 -7.19
N ALA A 76 -4.48 -2.22 -6.90
CA ALA A 76 -5.57 -2.57 -7.81
C ALA A 76 -6.64 -1.47 -7.88
N ALA A 77 -6.92 -0.80 -6.76
CA ALA A 77 -7.93 0.26 -6.69
C ALA A 77 -7.44 1.60 -7.26
N VAL A 78 -6.14 1.89 -7.16
CA VAL A 78 -5.53 3.16 -7.59
C VAL A 78 -4.24 2.87 -8.36
N PRO A 79 -4.34 2.38 -9.61
CA PRO A 79 -3.18 1.97 -10.40
C PRO A 79 -2.21 3.13 -10.67
N GLU A 80 -2.67 4.39 -10.60
CA GLU A 80 -1.84 5.60 -10.76
C GLU A 80 -0.84 5.82 -9.61
N LEU A 81 -0.92 5.03 -8.53
CA LEU A 81 0.10 5.04 -7.47
C LEU A 81 1.31 4.18 -7.82
N VAL A 82 1.17 3.26 -8.78
CA VAL A 82 2.23 2.36 -9.25
C VAL A 82 3.15 3.14 -10.19
N GLY A 83 4.46 3.02 -9.98
CA GLY A 83 5.47 3.67 -10.80
C GLY A 83 5.83 2.86 -12.05
N GLU A 84 7.04 3.11 -12.56
CA GLU A 84 7.58 2.40 -13.73
C GLU A 84 8.25 1.08 -13.34
N PRO A 85 8.39 0.13 -14.30
CA PRO A 85 9.21 -1.06 -14.11
C PRO A 85 10.62 -0.70 -13.65
N TYR A 86 11.12 -1.47 -12.69
CA TYR A 86 12.49 -1.32 -12.23
C TYR A 86 13.39 -2.06 -13.22
N ALA A 87 14.64 -1.61 -13.36
CA ALA A 87 15.64 -2.34 -14.11
C ALA A 87 16.95 -2.36 -13.32
N ASP A 88 17.66 -3.49 -13.36
CA ASP A 88 19.03 -3.53 -12.86
C ASP A 88 20.01 -2.94 -13.88
N ALA A 89 21.29 -2.86 -13.51
CA ALA A 89 22.33 -2.29 -14.35
C ALA A 89 22.55 -3.06 -15.66
N ASP A 90 22.15 -4.34 -15.71
CA ASP A 90 22.27 -5.21 -16.88
C ASP A 90 21.04 -5.09 -17.82
N GLY A 91 20.03 -4.32 -17.41
CA GLY A 91 18.79 -4.11 -18.16
C GLY A 91 17.73 -5.18 -17.93
N THR A 92 17.88 -6.06 -16.93
CA THR A 92 16.82 -7.00 -16.54
C THR A 92 15.67 -6.23 -15.94
N ALA A 93 14.47 -6.36 -16.52
CA ALA A 93 13.27 -5.69 -16.02
C ALA A 93 12.64 -6.44 -14.83
N TYR A 94 12.15 -5.67 -13.86
CA TYR A 94 11.41 -6.11 -12.69
C TYR A 94 10.04 -5.42 -12.64
N LEU A 95 9.12 -5.95 -11.84
CA LEU A 95 7.79 -5.38 -11.70
C LEU A 95 7.84 -3.94 -11.18
N PRO A 96 6.92 -3.07 -11.65
CA PRO A 96 6.74 -1.78 -11.03
C PRO A 96 6.20 -1.94 -9.60
N MET A 97 6.58 -1.02 -8.73
CA MET A 97 6.10 -0.94 -7.35
C MET A 97 5.40 0.39 -7.10
N LEU A 98 4.75 0.54 -5.94
CA LEU A 98 4.22 1.84 -5.53
C LEU A 98 5.33 2.90 -5.57
N GLY A 99 5.09 3.99 -6.30
CA GLY A 99 6.00 5.12 -6.39
C GLY A 99 6.02 6.00 -5.14
N ARG A 100 5.34 5.58 -4.07
CA ARG A 100 5.24 6.30 -2.80
C ARG A 100 5.15 5.33 -1.62
N PRO A 101 5.49 5.78 -0.40
CA PRO A 101 5.54 4.89 0.76
C PRO A 101 4.15 4.44 1.22
N ILE A 102 4.09 3.20 1.72
CA ILE A 102 3.02 2.75 2.61
C ILE A 102 3.48 2.98 4.04
N LEU A 103 2.71 3.74 4.82
CA LEU A 103 2.89 3.79 6.27
C LEU A 103 2.19 2.58 6.89
N VAL A 104 2.88 1.85 7.77
CA VAL A 104 2.29 0.73 8.50
C VAL A 104 2.10 1.14 9.96
N MET A 105 0.85 1.12 10.39
CA MET A 105 0.40 1.52 11.71
C MET A 105 -0.19 0.30 12.42
N GLN A 106 -0.28 0.37 13.74
CA GLN A 106 -0.97 -0.62 14.54
C GLN A 106 -1.89 0.03 15.59
N GLY A 107 -2.89 -0.71 16.05
CA GLY A 107 -3.78 -0.33 17.15
C GLY A 107 -4.69 -1.46 17.59
N SER A 108 -5.47 -1.24 18.65
CA SER A 108 -6.41 -2.25 19.15
C SER A 108 -7.59 -2.46 18.20
N LYS A 109 -8.39 -3.51 18.45
CA LYS A 109 -9.63 -3.80 17.71
C LYS A 109 -10.58 -2.59 17.66
N GLU A 110 -10.68 -1.84 18.75
CA GLU A 110 -11.54 -0.64 18.85
C GLU A 110 -11.02 0.48 17.93
N VAL A 111 -9.70 0.62 17.80
CA VAL A 111 -9.08 1.58 16.88
C VAL A 111 -9.40 1.21 15.43
N LEU A 112 -9.30 -0.08 15.06
CA LEU A 112 -9.68 -0.53 13.71
C LEU A 112 -11.16 -0.30 13.41
N THR A 113 -12.04 -0.65 14.35
CA THR A 113 -13.49 -0.47 14.22
C THR A 113 -13.83 1.00 13.98
N ALA A 114 -13.31 1.89 14.82
CA ALA A 114 -13.53 3.32 14.69
C ALA A 114 -12.89 3.90 13.41
N ALA A 115 -11.75 3.39 12.96
CA ALA A 115 -11.14 3.78 11.70
C ALA A 115 -12.01 3.38 10.50
N ARG A 116 -12.55 2.15 10.49
CA ARG A 116 -13.49 1.68 9.45
C ARG A 116 -14.75 2.55 9.40
N GLU A 117 -15.33 2.87 10.54
CA GLU A 117 -16.51 3.76 10.62
C GLU A 117 -16.21 5.16 10.09
N ARG A 118 -15.08 5.77 10.48
CA ARG A 118 -14.68 7.09 9.99
C ARG A 118 -14.39 7.09 8.49
N ALA A 119 -13.78 6.03 7.96
CA ALA A 119 -13.53 5.90 6.52
C ALA A 119 -14.85 5.78 5.75
N ALA A 120 -15.74 4.90 6.19
CA ALA A 120 -17.06 4.71 5.58
C ALA A 120 -17.92 5.97 5.65
N GLY A 121 -17.98 6.65 6.81
CA GLY A 121 -18.72 7.91 6.98
C GLY A 121 -18.16 9.09 6.17
N ARG A 122 -16.94 8.95 5.61
CA ARG A 122 -16.33 9.92 4.69
C ARG A 122 -16.40 9.47 3.23
N SER A 123 -17.09 8.35 2.95
CA SER A 123 -17.10 7.70 1.63
C SER A 123 -15.70 7.44 1.07
N MET A 124 -14.73 7.19 1.97
CA MET A 124 -13.35 6.94 1.56
C MET A 124 -13.19 5.46 1.26
N PRO A 125 -12.73 5.07 0.06
CA PRO A 125 -12.45 3.68 -0.24
C PRO A 125 -11.47 3.09 0.77
N LEU A 126 -11.78 1.88 1.25
CA LEU A 126 -10.92 1.12 2.14
C LEU A 126 -10.89 -0.36 1.73
N ALA A 127 -9.73 -0.97 1.93
CA ALA A 127 -9.60 -2.43 1.95
C ALA A 127 -9.67 -2.92 3.39
N VAL A 128 -10.26 -4.10 3.61
CA VAL A 128 -10.42 -4.71 4.94
C VAL A 128 -9.92 -6.15 4.92
N PHE A 129 -9.43 -6.60 6.07
CA PHE A 129 -9.07 -7.98 6.33
C PHE A 129 -9.65 -8.36 7.71
N THR A 130 -10.51 -9.37 7.77
CA THR A 130 -11.05 -9.91 9.03
C THR A 130 -10.34 -11.19 9.42
N ALA A 131 -10.39 -11.56 10.71
CA ALA A 131 -9.72 -12.76 11.21
C ALA A 131 -10.17 -14.04 10.48
N ASP A 132 -11.43 -14.12 10.06
CA ASP A 132 -12.00 -15.28 9.36
C ASP A 132 -11.24 -15.64 8.06
N LEU A 133 -10.63 -14.65 7.40
CA LEU A 133 -9.91 -14.85 6.14
C LEU A 133 -8.68 -15.76 6.31
N PHE A 134 -8.12 -15.86 7.53
CA PHE A 134 -7.04 -16.81 7.80
C PHE A 134 -7.46 -18.28 7.70
N ALA A 135 -8.76 -18.55 7.81
CA ALA A 135 -9.31 -19.90 7.77
C ALA A 135 -9.86 -20.31 6.39
N THR A 136 -9.84 -19.41 5.40
CA THR A 136 -10.32 -19.73 4.04
C THR A 136 -9.15 -19.99 3.08
N GLY A 137 -9.46 -20.64 1.94
CA GLY A 137 -8.46 -21.00 0.93
C GLY A 137 -8.56 -20.22 -0.38
N ASN A 138 -9.58 -19.38 -0.58
CA ASN A 138 -9.78 -18.67 -1.84
C ASN A 138 -10.56 -17.35 -1.67
N ASP A 139 -10.49 -16.53 -2.72
CA ASP A 139 -11.12 -15.20 -2.75
C ASP A 139 -12.66 -15.27 -2.62
N ALA A 140 -13.33 -16.25 -3.23
CA ALA A 140 -14.78 -16.37 -3.15
C ALA A 140 -15.25 -16.63 -1.70
N ASP A 141 -14.56 -17.51 -0.99
CA ASP A 141 -14.85 -17.82 0.41
C ASP A 141 -14.49 -16.64 1.33
N ASN A 142 -13.38 -15.94 1.07
CA ASN A 142 -13.03 -14.70 1.77
C ASN A 142 -14.15 -13.66 1.69
N ARG A 143 -14.66 -13.39 0.48
CA ARG A 143 -15.76 -12.42 0.29
C ARG A 143 -17.05 -12.89 0.93
N ALA A 144 -17.36 -14.19 0.87
CA ALA A 144 -18.53 -14.76 1.50
C ALA A 144 -18.47 -14.61 3.03
N ALA A 145 -17.31 -14.87 3.64
CA ALA A 145 -17.08 -14.71 5.08
C ALA A 145 -17.32 -13.26 5.53
N VAL A 146 -16.73 -12.28 4.85
CA VAL A 146 -16.97 -10.86 5.17
C VAL A 146 -18.44 -10.48 4.98
N ARG A 147 -19.07 -10.93 3.90
CA ARG A 147 -20.49 -10.62 3.60
C ARG A 147 -21.46 -11.17 4.64
N ALA A 148 -21.10 -12.25 5.33
CA ALA A 148 -21.95 -12.88 6.34
C ALA A 148 -22.04 -12.09 7.65
N VAL A 149 -21.14 -11.12 7.87
CA VAL A 149 -21.00 -10.40 9.15
C VAL A 149 -21.43 -8.95 8.98
N ALA A 150 -22.24 -8.45 9.91
CA ALA A 150 -22.65 -7.05 9.91
C ALA A 150 -21.44 -6.14 10.16
N ALA A 151 -21.46 -4.93 9.61
CA ALA A 151 -20.31 -4.04 9.63
C ALA A 151 -19.79 -3.69 11.04
N ALA A 152 -20.68 -3.68 12.04
CA ALA A 152 -20.34 -3.43 13.45
C ALA A 152 -19.68 -4.65 14.13
N ASP A 153 -19.90 -5.85 13.58
CA ASP A 153 -19.46 -7.12 14.17
C ASP A 153 -18.20 -7.68 13.48
N LEU A 154 -17.68 -7.01 12.46
CA LEU A 154 -16.48 -7.43 11.74
C LEU A 154 -15.29 -7.55 12.71
N ASP A 155 -14.69 -8.74 12.81
CA ASP A 155 -13.44 -8.93 13.55
C ASP A 155 -12.23 -8.49 12.70
N LEU A 156 -12.07 -7.18 12.56
CA LEU A 156 -11.00 -6.57 11.77
C LEU A 156 -9.62 -6.88 12.36
N VAL A 157 -8.74 -7.41 11.53
CA VAL A 157 -7.31 -7.58 11.83
C VAL A 157 -6.43 -6.63 11.03
N GLY A 158 -6.96 -6.08 9.93
CA GLY A 158 -6.28 -5.03 9.17
C GLY A 158 -7.22 -4.23 8.28
N LEU A 159 -6.81 -3.00 7.96
CA LEU A 159 -7.43 -2.19 6.92
C LEU A 159 -6.39 -1.32 6.22
N ALA A 160 -6.67 -0.93 4.99
CA ALA A 160 -5.86 0.05 4.26
C ALA A 160 -6.71 1.15 3.67
N VAL A 161 -6.13 2.35 3.67
CA VAL A 161 -6.76 3.56 3.16
C VAL A 161 -5.76 4.36 2.34
N HIS A 162 -6.26 4.95 1.25
CA HIS A 162 -5.56 5.95 0.45
C HIS A 162 -6.41 7.21 0.37
N GLY A 163 -5.79 8.37 0.49
CA GLY A 163 -6.50 9.65 0.36
C GLY A 163 -5.70 10.85 0.82
N PRO A 164 -6.34 12.04 0.91
CA PRO A 164 -5.70 13.25 1.41
C PRO A 164 -5.13 13.04 2.81
N ARG A 165 -3.89 13.50 3.06
CA ARG A 165 -3.18 13.24 4.32
C ARG A 165 -4.02 13.52 5.56
N ASN A 166 -4.62 14.71 5.63
CA ASN A 166 -5.44 15.14 6.77
C ASN A 166 -6.68 14.25 7.00
N ALA A 167 -7.26 13.69 5.93
CA ALA A 167 -8.41 12.79 6.05
C ALA A 167 -7.96 11.43 6.61
N VAL A 168 -6.85 10.89 6.08
CA VAL A 168 -6.26 9.64 6.56
C VAL A 168 -5.81 9.78 8.02
N ASP A 169 -5.17 10.88 8.41
CA ASP A 169 -4.77 11.14 9.79
C ASP A 169 -5.97 11.12 10.77
N LYS A 170 -7.09 11.72 10.36
CA LYS A 170 -8.33 11.71 11.15
C LYS A 170 -8.95 10.31 11.26
N ILE A 171 -8.88 9.52 10.20
CA ILE A 171 -9.39 8.14 10.19
C ILE A 171 -8.60 7.28 11.16
N LEU A 172 -7.28 7.39 11.13
CA LEU A 172 -6.35 6.58 11.92
C LEU A 172 -6.06 7.14 13.32
N LYS A 173 -6.89 8.07 13.81
CA LYS A 173 -6.75 8.62 15.15
C LYS A 173 -6.78 7.50 16.19
N GLY A 174 -5.72 7.42 17.00
CA GLY A 174 -5.52 6.39 18.03
C GLY A 174 -4.52 5.30 17.64
N ALA A 175 -4.14 5.21 16.36
CA ALA A 175 -3.10 4.30 15.92
C ALA A 175 -1.69 4.85 16.21
N ARG A 176 -0.71 3.95 16.30
CA ARG A 176 0.72 4.25 16.45
C ARG A 176 1.52 3.62 15.31
N MET A 177 2.74 4.08 15.06
CA MET A 177 3.62 3.45 14.08
C MET A 177 3.88 1.99 14.48
N HIS A 178 3.90 1.09 13.50
CA HIS A 178 4.32 -0.29 13.73
C HIS A 178 5.82 -0.32 14.12
N PRO A 179 6.24 -1.12 15.11
CA PRO A 179 7.65 -1.24 15.51
C PRO A 179 8.52 -1.82 14.41
#